data_AF-A0A833CIT1-F1
#
_entry.id   AF-A0A833CIT1-F1
#
_cell.length_a   1.000
_cell.length_b   1.000
_cell.length_c   1.000
_cell.angle_alpha   90.00
_cell.angle_beta   90.00
_cell.angle_gamma   90.00
#
_symmetry.space_group_name_H-M   'P 1'
#
loop_
_entity.id
_entity.type
_entity.pdbx_description
1 polymer ?
#
loop_
_entity_poly.entity_id
_entity_poly.type
_entity_poly.pdbx_seq_one_letter_code
_entity_poly.pdbx_strand_id
1 'polypeptide(L)'
;MADYDYCVIGGGIVGLATAKAMQEAEPGARVILLEKESDFARHQTGHNSGVIHAGIYYQPGSLKAQLCRAGAEATKAFCRQYSIPFETCGKLLVATSSQEVERMEALAKRAIQNDITFQHVDQQALRKVEPAVAGLGALLVPATGIVDYAKVSRAMAAEIMERGGVVRLNAPVTAIREDGKGVTVTAKGETVRASRLVACAGLQSDRIARLAGLDISHRIVPFRGEYYTLPQSKANIVKHLIYPIPDPDLPFLGIHLTRTIDGGVTVGPNAVLGFSREGYGKGSFRAGDVADMSTFPGFWKMAMKNWRSALSEFSNSASRARYLKECRKYCPTLELADLGAPGAGIRAQAVLDDGTLVHDFLFKETERMLHVCNAPSPAATSSIPIGCMIAEKLLGINLKVKTA
;
A
#
# COMPACT_ATOMS: atom_id res chain seq x y z
N MET A 1 -21.69 6.13 -29.78
CA MET A 1 -21.61 6.95 -28.56
C MET A 1 -20.90 6.13 -27.50
N ALA A 2 -20.39 6.74 -26.43
CA ALA A 2 -19.83 5.97 -25.33
C ALA A 2 -20.95 5.38 -24.46
N ASP A 3 -20.80 4.11 -24.09
CA ASP A 3 -21.76 3.36 -23.26
C ASP A 3 -21.66 3.81 -21.79
N TYR A 4 -20.47 4.28 -21.41
CA TYR A 4 -20.14 4.78 -20.08
C TYR A 4 -19.44 6.14 -20.18
N ASP A 5 -19.55 6.94 -19.12
CA ASP A 5 -18.82 8.20 -19.02
C ASP A 5 -17.40 7.92 -18.51
N TYR A 6 -17.27 6.99 -17.55
CA TYR A 6 -15.99 6.59 -16.95
C TYR A 6 -15.81 5.07 -16.92
N CYS A 7 -14.64 4.60 -17.35
CA CYS A 7 -14.17 3.23 -17.13
C CYS A 7 -12.98 3.23 -16.16
N VAL A 8 -13.08 2.49 -15.06
CA VAL A 8 -11.99 2.28 -14.10
C VAL A 8 -11.47 0.85 -14.20
N ILE A 9 -10.16 0.68 -14.40
CA ILE A 9 -9.49 -0.63 -14.40
C ILE A 9 -8.84 -0.86 -13.03
N GLY A 10 -9.22 -1.95 -12.36
CA GLY A 10 -8.67 -2.40 -11.09
C GLY A 10 -9.63 -2.17 -9.91
N GLY A 11 -10.09 -3.27 -9.31
CA GLY A 11 -10.89 -3.36 -8.08
C GLY A 11 -10.04 -3.45 -6.80
N GLY A 12 -8.82 -2.89 -6.84
CA GLY A 12 -8.08 -2.54 -5.63
C GLY A 12 -8.62 -1.25 -5.00
N ILE A 13 -8.22 -0.96 -3.75
CA ILE A 13 -8.79 0.16 -2.98
C ILE A 13 -8.62 1.53 -3.67
N VAL A 14 -7.55 1.74 -4.44
CA VAL A 14 -7.35 2.99 -5.19
C VAL A 14 -8.37 3.12 -6.32
N GLY A 15 -8.57 2.07 -7.13
CA GLY A 15 -9.55 2.11 -8.21
C GLY A 15 -10.99 2.24 -7.70
N LEU A 16 -11.32 1.55 -6.61
CA LEU A 16 -12.62 1.69 -5.95
C LEU A 16 -12.83 3.10 -5.40
N ALA A 17 -11.85 3.67 -4.69
CA ALA A 17 -11.96 5.04 -4.19
C ALA A 17 -12.09 6.06 -5.34
N THR A 18 -11.39 5.85 -6.46
CA THR A 18 -11.52 6.68 -7.66
C THR A 18 -12.92 6.60 -8.27
N ALA A 19 -13.45 5.39 -8.49
CA ALA A 19 -14.78 5.21 -9.09
C ALA A 19 -15.87 5.85 -8.21
N LYS A 20 -15.78 5.66 -6.88
CA LYS A 20 -16.66 6.32 -5.92
C LYS A 20 -16.56 7.85 -6.01
N ALA A 21 -15.33 8.40 -6.01
CA ALA A 21 -15.12 9.84 -6.09
C ALA A 21 -15.66 10.45 -7.39
N MET A 22 -15.59 9.74 -8.51
CA MET A 22 -16.19 10.17 -9.78
C MET A 22 -17.72 10.27 -9.70
N GLN A 23 -18.40 9.28 -9.10
CA GLN A 23 -19.86 9.34 -8.92
C GLN A 23 -20.29 10.43 -7.94
N GLU A 24 -19.46 10.76 -6.95
CA GLU A 24 -19.71 11.89 -6.05
C GLU A 24 -19.52 13.24 -6.72
N ALA A 25 -18.52 13.34 -7.62
CA ALA A 25 -18.23 14.54 -8.39
C ALA A 25 -19.32 14.82 -9.43
N GLU A 26 -19.80 13.78 -10.11
CA GLU A 26 -20.80 13.86 -11.16
C GLU A 26 -21.95 12.87 -10.88
N PRO A 27 -22.94 13.28 -10.06
CA PRO A 27 -24.11 12.46 -9.80
C PRO A 27 -24.82 12.08 -11.10
N GLY A 28 -25.06 10.78 -11.29
CA GLY A 28 -25.69 10.24 -12.51
C GLY A 28 -24.71 9.83 -13.61
N ALA A 29 -23.41 10.06 -13.45
CA ALA A 29 -22.40 9.54 -14.38
C ALA A 29 -22.45 8.01 -14.45
N ARG A 30 -22.42 7.46 -15.68
CA ARG A 30 -22.37 6.02 -15.94
C ARG A 30 -20.94 5.54 -15.75
N VAL A 31 -20.67 4.94 -14.60
CA VAL A 31 -19.34 4.39 -14.25
C VAL A 31 -19.33 2.88 -14.42
N ILE A 32 -18.28 2.35 -15.05
CA ILE A 32 -17.98 0.92 -15.04
C ILE A 32 -16.59 0.67 -14.44
N LEU A 33 -16.50 -0.30 -13.54
CA LEU A 33 -15.25 -0.82 -12.99
C LEU A 33 -14.99 -2.24 -13.48
N LEU A 34 -13.79 -2.49 -13.99
CA LEU A 34 -13.33 -3.79 -14.47
C LEU A 34 -12.25 -4.35 -13.52
N GLU A 35 -12.48 -5.54 -12.97
CA GLU A 35 -11.55 -6.26 -12.10
C GLU A 35 -11.27 -7.65 -12.68
N LYS A 36 -9.99 -8.02 -12.76
CA LYS A 36 -9.56 -9.30 -13.35
C LYS A 36 -9.87 -10.49 -12.45
N GLU A 37 -9.86 -10.27 -11.15
CA GLU A 37 -10.07 -11.28 -10.13
C GLU A 37 -11.56 -11.53 -9.86
N SER A 38 -11.86 -12.63 -9.15
CA SER A 38 -13.22 -13.03 -8.81
C SER A 38 -13.81 -12.28 -7.61
N ASP A 39 -13.03 -11.43 -6.94
CA ASP A 39 -13.41 -10.62 -5.78
C ASP A 39 -12.46 -9.41 -5.69
N PHE A 40 -12.78 -8.44 -4.84
CA PHE A 40 -11.98 -7.24 -4.62
C PHE A 40 -10.78 -7.51 -3.72
N ALA A 41 -9.81 -6.59 -3.77
CA ALA A 41 -8.65 -6.59 -2.87
C ALA A 41 -7.82 -7.90 -2.86
N ARG A 42 -7.86 -8.70 -3.93
CA ARG A 42 -7.14 -9.98 -4.05
C ARG A 42 -5.62 -9.86 -4.19
N HIS A 43 -5.10 -8.64 -4.30
CA HIS A 43 -3.67 -8.34 -4.40
C HIS A 43 -3.19 -7.40 -3.28
N GLN A 44 -2.46 -6.34 -3.61
CA GLN A 44 -1.81 -5.42 -2.65
C GLN A 44 -2.74 -4.93 -1.52
N THR A 45 -4.02 -4.70 -1.83
CA THR A 45 -5.02 -4.22 -0.86
C THR A 45 -5.41 -5.25 0.20
N GLY A 46 -5.47 -6.54 -0.13
CA GLY A 46 -5.72 -7.61 0.85
C GLY A 46 -4.43 -8.17 1.47
N HIS A 47 -3.29 -7.93 0.82
CA HIS A 47 -1.98 -8.42 1.22
C HIS A 47 -1.10 -7.29 1.81
N ASN A 48 -1.61 -6.63 2.85
CA ASN A 48 -0.88 -5.62 3.62
C ASN A 48 -1.16 -5.76 5.12
N SER A 49 -0.50 -4.90 5.91
CA SER A 49 -0.55 -4.93 7.37
C SER A 49 -1.86 -4.43 8.00
N GLY A 50 -2.82 -3.94 7.21
CA GLY A 50 -4.09 -3.39 7.71
C GLY A 50 -3.97 -2.05 8.44
N VAL A 51 -2.79 -1.42 8.43
CA VAL A 51 -2.50 -0.23 9.24
C VAL A 51 -3.10 1.03 8.64
N ILE A 52 -3.86 1.78 9.45
CA ILE A 52 -4.27 3.17 9.21
C ILE A 52 -3.14 4.08 9.72
N HIS A 53 -2.26 4.50 8.83
CA HIS A 53 -1.07 5.27 9.17
C HIS A 53 -1.36 6.73 9.57
N ALA A 54 -0.67 7.23 10.60
CA ALA A 54 -0.78 8.64 11.02
C ALA A 54 0.15 9.62 10.26
N GLY A 55 1.10 9.12 9.46
CA GLY A 55 1.91 9.98 8.58
C GLY A 55 3.34 10.35 9.04
N ILE A 56 3.80 9.82 10.18
CA ILE A 56 5.03 10.30 10.86
C ILE A 56 6.33 10.23 10.03
N TYR A 57 6.41 9.32 9.06
CA TYR A 57 7.62 9.10 8.27
C TYR A 57 7.79 10.08 7.11
N TYR A 58 6.72 10.68 6.62
CA TYR A 58 6.72 11.32 5.31
C TYR A 58 7.33 12.72 5.35
N GLN A 59 8.06 13.05 4.29
CA GLN A 59 8.68 14.36 4.13
C GLN A 59 7.61 15.45 4.25
N PRO A 60 7.82 16.46 5.11
CA PRO A 60 6.88 17.58 5.23
C PRO A 60 6.63 18.26 3.90
N GLY A 61 5.37 18.66 3.67
CA GLY A 61 4.92 19.27 2.42
C GLY A 61 4.73 18.30 1.25
N SER A 62 5.17 17.03 1.34
CA SER A 62 4.92 16.04 0.29
C SER A 62 3.44 15.65 0.19
N LEU A 63 3.01 15.20 -1.00
CA LEU A 63 1.67 14.66 -1.21
C LEU A 63 1.37 13.51 -0.25
N LYS A 64 2.36 12.65 0.03
CA LYS A 64 2.19 11.57 1.00
C LYS A 64 1.85 12.05 2.40
N ALA A 65 2.51 13.10 2.89
CA ALA A 65 2.23 13.62 4.22
C ALA A 65 0.79 14.16 4.30
N GLN A 66 0.40 14.96 3.31
CA GLN A 66 -0.94 15.57 3.23
C GLN A 66 -2.04 14.50 3.08
N LEU A 67 -1.91 13.61 2.09
CA LEU A 67 -2.88 12.57 1.79
C LEU A 67 -2.95 11.49 2.89
N CYS A 68 -1.86 11.24 3.63
CA CYS A 68 -1.90 10.28 4.75
C CYS A 68 -2.73 10.82 5.90
N ARG A 69 -2.54 12.09 6.28
CA ARG A 69 -3.31 12.71 7.37
C ARG A 69 -4.80 12.76 7.03
N ALA A 70 -5.13 13.30 5.86
CA ALA A 70 -6.52 13.32 5.37
C ALA A 70 -7.10 11.91 5.24
N GLY A 71 -6.29 10.97 4.74
CA GLY A 71 -6.69 9.57 4.54
C GLY A 71 -6.97 8.81 5.83
N ALA A 72 -6.18 9.05 6.88
CA ALA A 72 -6.36 8.39 8.17
C ALA A 72 -7.76 8.70 8.75
N GLU A 73 -8.14 9.98 8.76
CA GLU A 73 -9.45 10.39 9.26
C GLU A 73 -10.59 9.99 8.33
N ALA A 74 -10.42 10.15 7.01
CA ALA A 74 -11.41 9.72 6.03
C ALA A 74 -11.67 8.20 6.10
N THR A 75 -10.62 7.39 6.26
CA THR A 75 -10.74 5.93 6.40
C THR A 75 -11.52 5.57 7.66
N LYS A 76 -11.19 6.17 8.81
CA LYS A 76 -11.92 5.92 10.07
C LYS A 76 -13.38 6.38 9.98
N ALA A 77 -13.63 7.54 9.36
CA ALA A 77 -14.99 8.04 9.13
C ALA A 77 -15.80 7.09 8.24
N PHE A 78 -15.21 6.62 7.14
CA PHE A 78 -15.83 5.61 6.28
C PHE A 78 -16.12 4.32 7.04
N CYS A 79 -15.18 3.86 7.88
CA CYS A 79 -15.41 2.67 8.70
C CYS A 79 -16.56 2.85 9.70
N ARG A 80 -16.68 4.02 10.34
CA ARG A 80 -17.84 4.35 11.20
C ARG A 80 -19.15 4.34 10.41
N GLN A 81 -19.18 5.01 9.26
CA GLN A 81 -20.36 5.12 8.40
C GLN A 81 -20.89 3.74 7.97
N TYR A 82 -19.99 2.84 7.57
CA TYR A 82 -20.34 1.52 7.05
C TYR A 82 -20.23 0.40 8.10
N SER A 83 -20.10 0.74 9.39
CA SER A 83 -19.96 -0.22 10.49
C SER A 83 -18.85 -1.27 10.26
N ILE A 84 -17.74 -0.86 9.66
CA ILE A 84 -16.56 -1.70 9.45
C ILE A 84 -15.71 -1.67 10.73
N PRO A 85 -15.39 -2.81 11.34
CA PRO A 85 -14.52 -2.85 12.50
C PRO A 85 -13.14 -2.25 12.20
N PHE A 86 -12.74 -1.28 13.02
CA PHE A 86 -11.39 -0.74 13.07
C PHE A 86 -11.04 -0.43 14.53
N GLU A 87 -9.75 -0.42 14.84
CA GLU A 87 -9.25 -0.10 16.18
C GLU A 87 -8.17 0.99 16.09
N THR A 88 -8.23 2.00 16.96
CA THR A 88 -7.15 2.98 17.11
C THR A 88 -6.24 2.55 18.26
N CYS A 89 -5.36 1.59 17.97
CA CYS A 89 -4.48 0.96 18.95
C CYS A 89 -3.17 1.72 19.20
N GLY A 90 -2.89 2.78 18.43
CA GLY A 90 -1.63 3.50 18.47
C GLY A 90 -0.44 2.70 17.95
N LYS A 91 0.70 3.39 17.83
CA LYS A 91 1.97 2.82 17.36
C LYS A 91 3.15 3.36 18.16
N LEU A 92 4.05 2.47 18.58
CA LEU A 92 5.33 2.79 19.19
C LEU A 92 6.46 2.64 18.16
N LEU A 93 7.21 3.71 17.97
CA LEU A 93 8.48 3.73 17.24
C LEU A 93 9.60 3.53 18.24
N VAL A 94 10.18 2.34 18.32
CA VAL A 94 11.11 1.94 19.39
C VAL A 94 12.55 2.06 18.93
N ALA A 95 13.36 2.81 19.69
CA ALA A 95 14.80 2.88 19.50
C ALA A 95 15.50 1.81 20.36
N THR A 96 16.40 1.05 19.76
CA THR A 96 17.17 -0.05 20.39
C THR A 96 18.67 0.23 20.45
N SER A 97 19.13 1.35 19.89
CA SER A 97 20.53 1.81 19.92
C SER A 97 20.62 3.33 20.03
N SER A 98 21.77 3.87 20.44
CA SER A 98 21.99 5.31 20.55
C SER A 98 21.78 6.04 19.21
N GLN A 99 22.19 5.43 18.10
CA GLN A 99 21.95 5.97 16.76
C GLN A 99 20.45 6.03 16.42
N GLU A 100 19.67 5.02 16.83
CA GLU A 100 18.21 5.03 16.66
C GLU A 100 17.56 6.09 17.55
N VAL A 101 18.10 6.39 18.72
CA VAL A 101 17.61 7.50 19.56
C VAL A 101 17.80 8.84 18.85
N GLU A 102 18.97 9.10 18.26
CA GLU A 102 19.19 10.33 17.48
C GLU A 102 18.22 10.46 16.29
N ARG A 103 17.99 9.36 15.58
CA ARG A 103 17.03 9.29 14.46
C ARG A 103 15.58 9.45 14.93
N MET A 104 15.25 8.93 16.11
CA MET A 104 13.95 9.09 16.75
C MET A 104 13.66 10.57 17.03
N GLU A 105 14.63 11.32 17.56
CA GLU A 105 14.49 12.77 17.78
C GLU A 105 14.28 13.54 16.47
N ALA A 106 14.93 13.12 15.38
CA ALA A 106 14.67 13.71 14.06
C ALA A 106 13.23 13.42 13.58
N LEU A 107 12.68 12.24 13.88
CA LEU A 107 11.27 11.92 13.59
C LEU A 107 10.30 12.72 14.46
N ALA A 108 10.62 12.98 15.73
CA ALA A 108 9.81 13.84 16.59
C ALA A 108 9.69 15.26 16.00
N LYS A 109 10.81 15.83 15.52
CA LYS A 109 10.79 17.13 14.82
C LYS A 109 9.92 17.10 13.56
N ARG A 110 9.99 16.02 12.78
CA ARG A 110 9.16 15.83 11.58
C ARG A 110 7.67 15.69 11.93
N ALA A 111 7.34 15.01 13.02
CA ALA A 111 5.97 14.86 13.49
C ALA A 111 5.35 16.22 13.80
N ILE A 112 6.10 17.13 14.45
CA ILE A 112 5.68 18.52 14.69
C ILE A 112 5.38 19.23 13.37
N GLN A 113 6.29 19.14 12.38
CA GLN A 113 6.12 19.78 11.07
C GLN A 113 4.92 19.25 10.26
N ASN A 114 4.46 18.03 10.55
CA ASN A 114 3.32 17.40 9.90
C ASN A 114 2.02 17.48 10.73
N ASP A 115 2.01 18.25 11.83
CA ASP A 115 0.90 18.33 12.79
C ASP A 115 0.44 16.97 13.34
N ILE A 116 1.40 16.08 13.62
CA ILE A 116 1.12 14.74 14.14
C ILE A 116 1.29 14.77 15.65
N THR A 117 0.24 14.43 16.40
CA THR A 117 0.31 14.24 17.85
C THR A 117 1.12 12.98 18.19
N PHE A 118 2.09 13.13 19.10
CA PHE A 118 2.90 12.04 19.61
C PHE A 118 3.28 12.27 21.07
N GLN A 119 3.78 11.22 21.74
CA GLN A 119 4.30 11.27 23.10
C GLN A 119 5.67 10.61 23.14
N HIS A 120 6.63 11.23 23.81
CA HIS A 120 7.89 10.58 24.15
C HIS A 120 7.65 9.56 25.27
N VAL A 121 8.21 8.37 25.11
CA VAL A 121 8.13 7.29 26.07
C VAL A 121 9.56 6.89 26.42
N ASP A 122 9.99 7.19 27.64
CA ASP A 122 11.31 6.77 28.10
C ASP A 122 11.38 5.23 28.28
N GLN A 123 12.58 4.70 28.52
CA GLN A 123 12.77 3.26 28.71
C GLN A 123 11.93 2.66 29.84
N GLN A 124 11.74 3.38 30.96
CA GLN A 124 10.99 2.86 32.11
C GLN A 124 9.49 2.82 31.79
N ALA A 125 8.96 3.87 31.15
CA ALA A 125 7.60 3.94 30.68
C ALA A 125 7.33 2.90 29.58
N LEU A 126 8.27 2.67 28.66
CA LEU A 126 8.15 1.67 27.60
C LEU A 126 7.93 0.27 28.20
N ARG A 127 8.73 -0.12 29.19
CA ARG A 127 8.57 -1.42 29.89
C ARG A 127 7.24 -1.56 30.63
N LYS A 128 6.66 -0.45 31.11
CA LYS A 128 5.35 -0.45 31.77
C LYS A 128 4.21 -0.60 30.76
N VAL A 129 4.28 0.12 29.63
CA VAL A 129 3.24 0.13 28.60
C VAL A 129 3.26 -1.20 27.81
N GLU A 130 4.45 -1.64 27.40
CA GLU A 130 4.72 -2.86 26.63
C GLU A 130 5.76 -3.75 27.32
N PRO A 131 5.37 -4.61 28.28
CA PRO A 131 6.31 -5.44 29.04
C PRO A 131 7.16 -6.42 28.22
N ALA A 132 6.67 -6.82 27.04
CA ALA A 132 7.39 -7.71 26.13
C ALA A 132 8.35 -6.95 25.19
N VAL A 133 8.40 -5.62 25.26
CA VAL A 133 9.19 -4.77 24.37
C VAL A 133 10.40 -4.18 25.09
N ALA A 134 11.56 -4.27 24.45
CA ALA A 134 12.83 -3.73 24.90
C ALA A 134 13.29 -2.59 23.98
N GLY A 135 13.84 -1.54 24.58
CA GLY A 135 14.36 -0.37 23.88
C GLY A 135 14.98 0.64 24.85
N LEU A 136 15.61 1.68 24.29
CA LEU A 136 16.15 2.84 25.00
C LEU A 136 15.10 3.96 25.17
N GLY A 137 14.03 3.91 24.37
CA GLY A 137 12.91 4.85 24.38
C GLY A 137 12.05 4.64 23.15
N ALA A 138 10.94 5.37 23.06
CA ALA A 138 10.04 5.32 21.92
C ALA A 138 9.26 6.62 21.68
N LEU A 139 8.71 6.75 20.47
CA LEU A 139 7.63 7.70 20.17
C LEU A 139 6.32 6.95 20.05
N LEU A 140 5.35 7.28 20.92
CA LEU A 140 3.98 6.81 20.81
C LEU A 140 3.19 7.75 19.89
N VAL A 141 2.55 7.20 18.87
CA VAL A 141 1.63 7.90 17.97
C VAL A 141 0.22 7.35 18.15
N PRO A 142 -0.62 7.96 19.02
CA PRO A 142 -1.92 7.40 19.42
C PRO A 142 -2.91 7.27 18.27
N ALA A 143 -2.84 8.15 17.26
CA ALA A 143 -3.80 8.21 16.17
C ALA A 143 -3.71 7.04 15.16
N THR A 144 -2.68 6.18 15.26
CA THR A 144 -2.51 5.03 14.37
C THR A 144 -3.54 3.95 14.67
N GLY A 145 -4.10 3.32 13.65
CA GLY A 145 -5.08 2.25 13.82
C GLY A 145 -4.89 1.06 12.89
N ILE A 146 -5.82 0.12 12.96
CA ILE A 146 -5.85 -1.11 12.16
C ILE A 146 -7.27 -1.38 11.63
N VAL A 147 -7.36 -1.94 10.44
CA VAL A 147 -8.61 -2.27 9.73
C VAL A 147 -8.39 -3.39 8.72
N ASP A 148 -9.47 -4.06 8.33
CA ASP A 148 -9.51 -4.96 7.18
C ASP A 148 -9.81 -4.14 5.89
N TYR A 149 -8.77 -3.85 5.12
CA TYR A 149 -8.92 -3.11 3.86
C TYR A 149 -9.69 -3.89 2.77
N ALA A 150 -9.83 -5.21 2.88
CA ALA A 150 -10.71 -5.96 1.99
C ALA A 150 -12.19 -5.69 2.33
N LYS A 151 -12.56 -5.55 3.60
CA LYS A 151 -13.90 -5.09 4.00
C LYS A 151 -14.18 -3.66 3.55
N VAL A 152 -13.21 -2.76 3.70
CA VAL A 152 -13.31 -1.38 3.18
C VAL A 152 -13.55 -1.38 1.66
N SER A 153 -12.80 -2.21 0.92
CA SER A 153 -12.95 -2.32 -0.54
C SER A 153 -14.32 -2.85 -0.95
N ARG A 154 -14.83 -3.88 -0.28
CA ARG A 154 -16.17 -4.41 -0.56
C ARG A 154 -17.27 -3.41 -0.27
N ALA A 155 -17.16 -2.64 0.81
CA ALA A 155 -18.11 -1.57 1.12
C ALA A 155 -18.07 -0.45 0.07
N MET A 156 -16.88 -0.03 -0.39
CA MET A 156 -16.76 0.93 -1.50
C MET A 156 -17.39 0.39 -2.79
N ALA A 157 -17.18 -0.89 -3.12
CA ALA A 157 -17.80 -1.53 -4.27
C ALA A 157 -19.33 -1.56 -4.17
N ALA A 158 -19.86 -1.90 -2.99
CA ALA A 158 -21.30 -1.88 -2.72
C ALA A 158 -21.90 -0.47 -2.92
N GLU A 159 -21.25 0.56 -2.38
CA GLU A 159 -21.68 1.95 -2.57
C GLU A 159 -21.66 2.37 -4.04
N ILE A 160 -20.64 1.98 -4.81
CA ILE A 160 -20.57 2.26 -6.25
C ILE A 160 -21.77 1.66 -6.98
N MET A 161 -22.11 0.41 -6.66
CA MET A 161 -23.24 -0.30 -7.26
C MET A 161 -24.58 0.30 -6.85
N GLU A 162 -24.74 0.68 -5.58
CA GLU A 162 -25.95 1.37 -5.07
C GLU A 162 -26.19 2.70 -5.78
N ARG A 163 -25.13 3.42 -6.15
CA ARG A 163 -25.19 4.65 -6.95
C ARG A 163 -25.37 4.40 -8.46
N GLY A 164 -25.67 3.17 -8.88
CA GLY A 164 -25.91 2.80 -10.27
C GLY A 164 -24.64 2.51 -11.10
N GLY A 165 -23.47 2.43 -10.46
CA GLY A 165 -22.24 2.02 -11.12
C GLY A 165 -22.23 0.52 -11.43
N VAL A 166 -21.58 0.13 -12.52
CA VAL A 166 -21.46 -1.27 -12.92
C VAL A 166 -20.09 -1.80 -12.50
N VAL A 167 -20.06 -2.95 -11.83
CA VAL A 167 -18.81 -3.63 -11.49
C VAL A 167 -18.75 -5.00 -12.17
N ARG A 168 -17.70 -5.24 -12.97
CA ARG A 168 -17.47 -6.52 -13.64
C ARG A 168 -16.22 -7.20 -13.07
N LEU A 169 -16.44 -8.25 -12.30
CA LEU A 169 -15.40 -9.16 -11.82
C LEU A 169 -15.06 -10.20 -12.91
N ASN A 170 -13.92 -10.88 -12.77
CA ASN A 170 -13.42 -11.84 -13.76
C ASN A 170 -13.30 -11.23 -15.18
N ALA A 171 -12.96 -9.95 -15.25
CA ALA A 171 -12.88 -9.15 -16.46
C ALA A 171 -11.43 -8.68 -16.72
N PRO A 172 -10.48 -9.60 -17.00
CA PRO A 172 -9.12 -9.20 -17.35
C PRO A 172 -9.14 -8.38 -18.63
N VAL A 173 -8.57 -7.17 -18.57
CA VAL A 173 -8.42 -6.28 -19.72
C VAL A 173 -7.29 -6.77 -20.62
N THR A 174 -7.58 -6.93 -21.90
CA THR A 174 -6.65 -7.48 -22.90
C THR A 174 -6.37 -6.54 -24.07
N ALA A 175 -7.10 -5.43 -24.20
CA ALA A 175 -6.78 -4.36 -25.14
C ALA A 175 -7.38 -3.04 -24.67
N ILE A 176 -6.67 -1.93 -24.95
CA ILE A 176 -7.14 -0.57 -24.71
C ILE A 176 -6.79 0.26 -25.94
N ARG A 177 -7.78 0.96 -26.50
CA ARG A 177 -7.57 1.85 -27.65
C ARG A 177 -8.29 3.18 -27.43
N GLU A 178 -7.53 4.26 -27.47
CA GLU A 178 -8.06 5.62 -27.48
C GLU A 178 -8.31 6.10 -28.92
N ASP A 179 -9.40 6.83 -29.13
CA ASP A 179 -9.69 7.58 -30.34
C ASP A 179 -10.32 8.94 -30.00
N GLY A 180 -10.54 9.80 -30.99
CA GLY A 180 -11.11 11.15 -30.78
C GLY A 180 -12.54 11.17 -30.21
N LYS A 181 -13.18 10.02 -30.00
CA LYS A 181 -14.55 9.89 -29.49
C LYS A 181 -14.61 9.18 -28.14
N GLY A 182 -13.50 8.64 -27.61
CA GLY A 182 -13.50 7.89 -26.36
C GLY A 182 -12.40 6.84 -26.26
N VAL A 183 -12.52 5.97 -25.27
CA VAL A 183 -11.64 4.84 -25.02
C VAL A 183 -12.43 3.55 -25.16
N THR A 184 -11.90 2.63 -25.96
CA THR A 184 -12.45 1.28 -26.16
C THR A 184 -11.59 0.29 -25.38
N VAL A 185 -12.20 -0.49 -24.50
CA VAL A 185 -11.53 -1.47 -23.64
C VAL A 185 -12.09 -2.85 -23.94
N THR A 186 -11.23 -3.80 -24.29
CA THR A 186 -11.62 -5.21 -24.41
C THR A 186 -11.30 -5.94 -23.11
N ALA A 187 -12.29 -6.57 -22.49
CA ALA A 187 -12.15 -7.39 -21.31
C ALA A 187 -12.96 -8.68 -21.44
N LYS A 188 -12.32 -9.84 -21.20
CA LYS A 188 -12.95 -11.16 -21.36
C LYS A 188 -13.63 -11.39 -22.73
N GLY A 189 -13.07 -10.81 -23.80
CA GLY A 189 -13.64 -10.89 -25.15
C GLY A 189 -14.82 -9.95 -25.42
N GLU A 190 -15.30 -9.22 -24.41
CA GLU A 190 -16.32 -8.17 -24.56
C GLU A 190 -15.66 -6.80 -24.69
N THR A 191 -16.34 -5.88 -25.38
CA THR A 191 -15.87 -4.50 -25.56
C THR A 191 -16.73 -3.56 -24.74
N VAL A 192 -16.07 -2.64 -24.02
CA VAL A 192 -16.67 -1.54 -23.27
C VAL A 192 -16.17 -0.24 -23.88
N ARG A 193 -17.09 0.70 -24.17
CA ARG A 193 -16.71 2.05 -24.62
C ARG A 193 -17.01 3.10 -23.56
N ALA A 194 -16.01 3.88 -23.19
CA ALA A 194 -16.13 4.96 -22.22
C ALA A 194 -15.64 6.30 -22.78
N SER A 195 -16.15 7.42 -22.25
CA SER A 195 -15.65 8.75 -22.62
C SER A 195 -14.24 8.99 -22.10
N ARG A 196 -13.95 8.55 -20.87
CA ARG A 196 -12.64 8.60 -20.23
C ARG A 196 -12.32 7.30 -19.46
N LEU A 197 -11.04 7.04 -19.24
CA LEU A 197 -10.52 5.85 -18.57
C LEU A 197 -9.53 6.20 -17.46
N VAL A 198 -9.63 5.49 -16.33
CA VAL A 198 -8.58 5.48 -15.30
C VAL A 198 -8.09 4.07 -15.07
N ALA A 199 -6.77 3.87 -15.11
CA ALA A 199 -6.15 2.59 -14.81
C ALA A 199 -5.43 2.61 -13.45
N CYS A 200 -5.97 1.85 -12.49
CA CYS A 200 -5.44 1.65 -11.14
C CYS A 200 -4.95 0.20 -10.95
N ALA A 201 -4.14 -0.29 -11.90
CA ALA A 201 -3.82 -1.72 -12.02
C ALA A 201 -2.68 -2.24 -11.12
N GLY A 202 -2.20 -1.44 -10.15
CA GLY A 202 -1.24 -1.87 -9.12
C GLY A 202 -0.01 -2.57 -9.69
N LEU A 203 0.18 -3.84 -9.33
CA LEU A 203 1.28 -4.70 -9.79
C LEU A 203 1.35 -4.88 -11.32
N GLN A 204 0.30 -4.54 -12.06
CA GLN A 204 0.22 -4.61 -13.52
C GLN A 204 0.18 -3.21 -14.18
N SER A 205 0.44 -2.13 -13.44
CA SER A 205 0.24 -0.75 -13.91
C SER A 205 1.02 -0.41 -15.18
N ASP A 206 2.31 -0.75 -15.26
CA ASP A 206 3.16 -0.56 -16.42
C ASP A 206 2.76 -1.43 -17.63
N ARG A 207 2.23 -2.63 -17.39
CA ARG A 207 1.70 -3.51 -18.45
C ARG A 207 0.41 -2.96 -19.02
N ILE A 208 -0.50 -2.49 -18.18
CA ILE A 208 -1.74 -1.86 -18.62
C ILE A 208 -1.46 -0.52 -19.33
N ALA A 209 -0.48 0.26 -18.88
CA ALA A 209 -0.04 1.46 -19.59
C ALA A 209 0.53 1.14 -20.98
N ARG A 210 1.42 0.15 -21.10
CA ARG A 210 1.92 -0.33 -22.40
C ARG A 210 0.81 -0.89 -23.29
N LEU A 211 -0.13 -1.63 -22.71
CA LEU A 211 -1.28 -2.19 -23.42
C LEU A 211 -2.17 -1.09 -24.03
N ALA A 212 -2.23 0.07 -23.39
CA ALA A 212 -2.90 1.27 -23.89
C ALA A 212 -2.05 2.08 -24.90
N GLY A 213 -0.85 1.61 -25.26
CA GLY A 213 0.03 2.30 -26.20
C GLY A 213 0.78 3.50 -25.62
N LEU A 214 0.84 3.65 -24.29
CA LEU A 214 1.55 4.75 -23.65
C LEU A 214 3.06 4.56 -23.70
N ASP A 215 3.78 5.65 -23.99
CA ASP A 215 5.22 5.70 -23.86
C ASP A 215 5.63 5.88 -22.38
N ILE A 216 6.21 4.81 -21.83
CA ILE A 216 6.62 4.74 -20.44
C ILE A 216 8.10 4.35 -20.29
N SER A 217 8.81 5.13 -19.48
CA SER A 217 10.22 4.95 -19.11
C SER A 217 10.40 4.23 -17.76
N HIS A 218 9.43 3.40 -17.40
CA HIS A 218 9.44 2.67 -16.13
C HIS A 218 8.90 1.24 -16.26
N ARG A 219 9.30 0.41 -15.29
CA ARG A 219 8.75 -0.93 -15.05
C ARG A 219 8.41 -1.13 -13.59
N ILE A 220 7.45 -2.00 -13.34
CA ILE A 220 7.13 -2.44 -11.98
C ILE A 220 8.04 -3.62 -11.61
N VAL A 221 8.89 -3.38 -10.63
CA VAL A 221 9.72 -4.42 -9.99
C VAL A 221 8.98 -4.86 -8.71
N PRO A 222 8.60 -6.15 -8.60
CA PRO A 222 7.89 -6.63 -7.41
C PRO A 222 8.87 -6.80 -6.25
N PHE A 223 8.57 -6.17 -5.11
CA PHE A 223 9.26 -6.44 -3.85
C PHE A 223 8.34 -7.23 -2.93
N ARG A 224 8.69 -8.48 -2.69
CA ARG A 224 7.95 -9.38 -1.80
C ARG A 224 8.36 -9.12 -0.36
N GLY A 225 7.38 -8.85 0.50
CA GLY A 225 7.55 -8.77 1.94
C GLY A 225 6.98 -9.99 2.64
N GLU A 226 7.83 -10.70 3.41
CA GLU A 226 7.49 -11.88 4.19
C GLU A 226 7.22 -11.54 5.64
N TYR A 227 6.13 -12.08 6.15
CA TYR A 227 5.75 -11.99 7.56
C TYR A 227 5.31 -13.37 8.08
N TYR A 228 5.28 -13.52 9.40
CA TYR A 228 4.78 -14.70 10.09
C TYR A 228 3.62 -14.30 11.01
N THR A 229 2.60 -15.14 11.13
CA THR A 229 1.63 -15.00 12.22
C THR A 229 2.22 -15.51 13.52
N LEU A 230 1.83 -14.92 14.65
CA LEU A 230 2.10 -15.48 15.98
C LEU A 230 0.96 -16.41 16.41
N PRO A 231 1.22 -17.41 17.27
CA PRO A 231 0.17 -18.24 17.85
C PRO A 231 -0.78 -17.41 18.71
N GLN A 232 -2.02 -17.89 18.88
CA GLN A 232 -3.05 -17.19 19.66
C GLN A 232 -2.63 -16.95 21.12
N SER A 233 -1.80 -17.82 21.69
CA SER A 233 -1.21 -17.64 23.03
C SER A 233 -0.35 -16.37 23.16
N LYS A 234 0.08 -15.78 22.04
CA LYS A 234 0.87 -14.54 21.95
C LYS A 234 0.07 -13.39 21.32
N ALA A 235 -1.24 -13.51 21.13
CA ALA A 235 -2.10 -12.46 20.55
C ALA A 235 -2.01 -11.11 21.31
N ASN A 236 -1.79 -11.18 22.63
CA ASN A 236 -1.65 -10.02 23.51
C ASN A 236 -0.20 -9.72 23.89
N ILE A 237 0.78 -10.21 23.12
CA ILE A 237 2.20 -9.94 23.39
C ILE A 237 2.53 -8.44 23.32
N VAL A 238 1.77 -7.70 22.52
CA VAL A 238 1.86 -6.23 22.38
C VAL A 238 0.46 -5.62 22.41
N LYS A 239 0.34 -4.38 22.89
CA LYS A 239 -0.92 -3.62 22.91
C LYS A 239 -1.00 -2.61 21.76
N HIS A 240 0.13 -2.05 21.37
CA HIS A 240 0.31 -1.13 20.26
C HIS A 240 0.99 -1.82 19.07
N LEU A 241 1.00 -1.16 17.91
CA LEU A 241 1.88 -1.56 16.82
C LEU A 241 3.33 -1.21 17.18
N ILE A 242 4.27 -2.15 17.04
CA ILE A 242 5.68 -1.93 17.39
C ILE A 242 6.51 -1.89 16.12
N TYR A 243 7.12 -0.73 15.87
CA TYR A 243 7.91 -0.45 14.68
C TYR A 243 9.32 0.00 15.11
N PRO A 244 10.38 -0.42 14.40
CA PRO A 244 11.70 0.12 14.64
C PRO A 244 11.80 1.57 14.14
N ILE A 245 12.83 2.28 14.60
CA ILE A 245 13.23 3.54 14.00
C ILE A 245 13.78 3.24 12.58
N PRO A 246 13.25 3.87 11.53
CA PRO A 246 13.67 3.62 10.15
C PRO A 246 15.11 4.05 9.94
N ASP A 247 15.82 3.25 9.16
CA ASP A 247 17.12 3.62 8.62
C ASP A 247 16.93 4.31 7.24
N PRO A 248 17.39 5.56 7.05
CA PRO A 248 17.34 6.22 5.75
C PRO A 248 18.04 5.46 4.62
N ASP A 249 19.09 4.70 4.94
CA ASP A 249 19.86 3.92 3.96
C ASP A 249 19.17 2.58 3.63
N LEU A 250 18.21 2.16 4.45
CA LEU A 250 17.45 0.93 4.32
C LEU A 250 15.95 1.17 4.59
N PRO A 251 15.27 2.03 3.80
CA PRO A 251 13.91 2.51 4.11
C PRO A 251 12.84 1.42 4.07
N PHE A 252 13.17 0.25 3.51
CA PHE A 252 12.28 -0.91 3.47
C PHE A 252 12.56 -1.93 4.58
N LEU A 253 13.63 -1.75 5.37
CA LEU A 253 14.06 -2.65 6.42
C LEU A 253 13.45 -2.24 7.76
N GLY A 254 12.73 -3.19 8.35
CA GLY A 254 12.16 -3.07 9.67
C GLY A 254 11.10 -4.13 9.86
N ILE A 255 11.42 -5.16 10.63
CA ILE A 255 10.41 -6.13 11.03
C ILE A 255 9.50 -5.42 12.03
N HIS A 256 8.19 -5.50 11.87
CA HIS A 256 7.22 -4.89 12.79
C HIS A 256 6.53 -5.99 13.60
N LEU A 257 6.06 -5.68 14.82
CA LEU A 257 4.97 -6.45 15.43
C LEU A 257 3.69 -5.68 15.17
N THR A 258 2.86 -6.21 14.28
CA THR A 258 1.63 -5.58 13.86
C THR A 258 0.45 -6.39 14.37
N ARG A 259 -0.34 -5.80 15.28
CA ARG A 259 -1.65 -6.32 15.66
C ARG A 259 -2.57 -6.33 14.45
N THR A 260 -3.34 -7.38 14.27
CA THR A 260 -4.31 -7.50 13.19
C THR A 260 -5.73 -7.35 13.74
N ILE A 261 -6.65 -6.85 12.91
CA ILE A 261 -8.03 -6.52 13.34
C ILE A 261 -8.85 -7.75 13.75
N ASP A 262 -8.41 -8.95 13.34
CA ASP A 262 -8.95 -10.25 13.74
C ASP A 262 -8.41 -10.73 15.10
N GLY A 263 -7.60 -9.91 15.79
CA GLY A 263 -7.08 -10.19 17.13
C GLY A 263 -5.76 -10.96 17.15
N GLY A 264 -5.11 -11.16 16.00
CA GLY A 264 -3.78 -11.76 15.91
C GLY A 264 -2.63 -10.75 15.98
N VAL A 265 -1.41 -11.26 15.84
CA VAL A 265 -0.19 -10.46 15.65
C VAL A 265 0.60 -11.06 14.49
N THR A 266 1.07 -10.20 13.61
CA THR A 266 2.03 -10.55 12.56
C THR A 266 3.39 -9.95 12.86
N VAL A 267 4.44 -10.68 12.52
CA VAL A 267 5.83 -10.24 12.62
C VAL A 267 6.36 -10.06 11.22
N GLY A 268 6.70 -8.83 10.84
CA GLY A 268 7.16 -8.46 9.49
C GLY A 268 6.57 -7.16 8.94
N PRO A 269 6.67 -6.93 7.62
CA PRO A 269 7.38 -7.73 6.64
C PRO A 269 8.87 -7.37 6.50
N ASN A 270 9.70 -8.29 5.97
CA ASN A 270 10.99 -7.94 5.35
C ASN A 270 10.78 -7.36 3.92
N ALA A 271 11.84 -7.16 3.14
CA ALA A 271 11.71 -6.75 1.74
C ALA A 271 12.73 -7.44 0.82
N VAL A 272 12.28 -8.44 0.06
CA VAL A 272 13.11 -9.16 -0.92
C VAL A 272 12.60 -8.96 -2.35
N LEU A 273 13.49 -9.14 -3.31
CA LEU A 273 13.12 -9.16 -4.72
C LEU A 273 12.12 -10.30 -4.98
N GLY A 274 10.99 -9.99 -5.62
CA GLY A 274 10.01 -10.98 -6.06
C GLY A 274 10.32 -11.48 -7.46
N PHE A 275 10.06 -12.77 -7.71
CA PHE A 275 10.12 -13.37 -9.05
C PHE A 275 8.74 -13.62 -9.67
N SER A 276 7.70 -13.11 -9.02
CA SER A 276 6.36 -13.04 -9.57
C SER A 276 5.66 -11.80 -9.01
N ARG A 277 4.93 -11.08 -9.87
CA ARG A 277 4.15 -9.90 -9.48
C ARG A 277 2.98 -10.27 -8.57
N GLU A 278 2.37 -11.43 -8.76
CA GLU A 278 1.16 -11.87 -8.03
C GLU A 278 1.32 -13.25 -7.37
N GLY A 279 2.58 -13.72 -7.23
CA GLY A 279 2.90 -14.99 -6.59
C GLY A 279 3.19 -14.82 -5.10
N TYR A 280 2.18 -15.02 -4.26
CA TYR A 280 2.29 -14.83 -2.81
C TYR A 280 2.94 -16.01 -2.07
N GLY A 281 2.90 -17.22 -2.65
CA GLY A 281 3.57 -18.39 -2.08
C GLY A 281 5.08 -18.20 -1.98
N LYS A 282 5.74 -18.86 -1.01
CA LYS A 282 7.20 -18.85 -0.92
C LYS A 282 7.81 -19.49 -2.17
N GLY A 283 8.84 -18.85 -2.74
CA GLY A 283 9.47 -19.33 -3.98
C GLY A 283 8.65 -19.14 -5.25
N SER A 284 7.56 -18.35 -5.21
CA SER A 284 6.75 -18.10 -6.41
C SER A 284 7.58 -17.48 -7.53
N PHE A 285 7.45 -18.07 -8.71
CA PHE A 285 8.21 -17.71 -9.90
C PHE A 285 7.28 -17.64 -11.12
N ARG A 286 7.42 -16.59 -11.93
CA ARG A 286 6.77 -16.48 -13.24
C ARG A 286 7.79 -16.03 -14.28
N ALA A 287 8.04 -16.90 -15.26
CA ALA A 287 9.01 -16.65 -16.32
C ALA A 287 8.78 -15.33 -17.04
N GLY A 288 7.52 -14.98 -17.35
CA GLY A 288 7.18 -13.71 -18.00
C GLY A 288 7.44 -12.47 -17.13
N ASP A 289 7.28 -12.58 -15.81
CA ASP A 289 7.60 -11.47 -14.89
C ASP A 289 9.13 -11.29 -14.78
N VAL A 290 9.88 -12.39 -14.70
CA VAL A 290 11.34 -12.38 -14.65
C VAL A 290 11.96 -11.89 -15.97
N ALA A 291 11.45 -12.35 -17.10
CA ALA A 291 11.89 -11.89 -18.42
C ALA A 291 11.70 -10.38 -18.56
N ASP A 292 10.49 -9.87 -18.33
CA ASP A 292 10.16 -8.43 -18.41
C ASP A 292 11.09 -7.57 -17.51
N MET A 293 11.39 -8.04 -16.30
CA MET A 293 12.31 -7.38 -15.37
C MET A 293 13.78 -7.44 -15.84
N SER A 294 14.24 -8.61 -16.28
CA SER A 294 15.63 -8.84 -16.71
C SER A 294 16.00 -8.10 -18.00
N THR A 295 15.03 -7.90 -18.90
CA THR A 295 15.22 -7.13 -20.14
C THR A 295 15.18 -5.62 -19.95
N PHE A 296 14.88 -5.16 -18.73
CA PHE A 296 14.76 -3.74 -18.41
C PHE A 296 16.08 -3.18 -17.86
N PRO A 297 16.77 -2.25 -18.56
CA PRO A 297 18.06 -1.72 -18.11
C PRO A 297 18.00 -1.03 -16.74
N GLY A 298 16.88 -0.38 -16.43
CA GLY A 298 16.66 0.28 -15.13
C GLY A 298 16.76 -0.69 -13.95
N PHE A 299 16.34 -1.94 -14.12
CA PHE A 299 16.44 -2.96 -13.07
C PHE A 299 17.90 -3.24 -12.69
N TRP A 300 18.80 -3.41 -13.67
CA TRP A 300 20.21 -3.67 -13.41
C TRP A 300 20.92 -2.47 -12.77
N LYS A 301 20.62 -1.25 -13.22
CA LYS A 301 21.12 -0.02 -12.59
C LYS A 301 20.66 0.10 -11.13
N MET A 302 19.39 -0.19 -10.86
CA MET A 302 18.84 -0.23 -9.50
C MET A 302 19.53 -1.30 -8.65
N ALA A 303 19.71 -2.51 -9.17
CA ALA A 303 20.34 -3.62 -8.45
C ALA A 303 21.80 -3.29 -8.09
N MET A 304 22.57 -2.71 -9.02
CA MET A 304 23.95 -2.28 -8.76
C MET A 304 24.03 -1.19 -7.68
N LYS A 305 23.06 -0.26 -7.63
CA LYS A 305 23.02 0.79 -6.59
C LYS A 305 22.69 0.24 -5.20
N ASN A 306 21.93 -0.86 -5.10
CA ASN A 306 21.33 -1.36 -3.84
C ASN A 306 21.82 -2.77 -3.42
N TRP A 307 22.93 -3.25 -3.97
CA TRP A 307 23.38 -4.65 -3.83
C TRP A 307 23.61 -5.10 -2.38
N ARG A 308 24.13 -4.21 -1.52
CA ARG A 308 24.39 -4.52 -0.10
C ARG A 308 23.10 -4.81 0.66
N SER A 309 22.09 -3.97 0.44
CA SER A 309 20.77 -4.10 1.05
C SER A 309 20.08 -5.39 0.58
N ALA A 310 20.17 -5.67 -0.72
CA ALA A 310 19.61 -6.89 -1.31
C ALA A 310 20.22 -8.18 -0.71
N LEU A 311 21.54 -8.23 -0.48
CA LEU A 311 22.21 -9.38 0.15
C LEU A 311 21.73 -9.60 1.59
N SER A 312 21.63 -8.53 2.38
CA SER A 312 21.15 -8.61 3.77
C SER A 312 19.72 -9.14 3.84
N GLU A 313 18.82 -8.61 3.01
CA GLU A 313 17.41 -9.03 2.95
C GLU A 313 17.24 -10.47 2.48
N PHE A 314 17.99 -10.88 1.46
CA PHE A 314 17.96 -12.26 0.97
C PHE A 314 18.35 -13.25 2.06
N SER A 315 19.37 -12.91 2.85
CA SER A 315 19.79 -13.74 3.98
C SER A 315 18.76 -13.80 5.13
N ASN A 316 17.98 -12.73 5.35
CA ASN A 316 16.87 -12.71 6.32
C ASN A 316 15.70 -13.57 5.84
N SER A 317 15.40 -13.56 4.54
CA SER A 317 14.37 -14.41 3.92
C SER A 317 14.74 -15.89 3.92
N ALA A 318 16.03 -16.19 3.70
CA ALA A 318 16.54 -17.55 3.67
C ALA A 318 16.55 -18.23 5.06
N SER A 319 16.62 -17.47 6.16
CA SER A 319 16.75 -18.02 7.52
C SER A 319 15.76 -17.44 8.52
N ARG A 320 14.81 -18.28 8.97
CA ARG A 320 13.89 -17.96 10.08
C ARG A 320 14.62 -17.59 11.38
N ALA A 321 15.78 -18.18 11.64
CA ALA A 321 16.57 -17.87 12.82
C ALA A 321 17.15 -16.45 12.77
N ARG A 322 17.59 -16.01 11.58
CA ARG A 322 18.07 -14.63 11.37
C ARG A 322 16.93 -13.63 11.45
N TYR A 323 15.76 -13.97 10.87
CA TYR A 323 14.54 -13.20 11.02
C TYR A 323 14.18 -12.98 12.51
N LEU A 324 14.18 -14.07 13.30
CA LEU A 324 13.94 -14.00 14.74
C LEU A 324 14.97 -13.13 15.48
N LYS A 325 16.25 -13.19 15.09
CA LYS A 325 17.29 -12.35 15.69
C LYS A 325 16.99 -10.86 15.54
N GLU A 326 16.49 -10.45 14.38
CA GLU A 326 16.07 -9.08 14.14
C GLU A 326 14.82 -8.70 14.97
N CYS A 327 13.84 -9.60 15.10
CA CYS A 327 12.66 -9.41 15.96
C CYS A 327 13.06 -9.22 17.44
N ARG A 328 14.03 -10.01 17.90
CA ARG A 328 14.49 -10.03 19.30
C ARG A 328 15.22 -8.76 19.72
N LYS A 329 15.62 -7.88 18.79
CA LYS A 329 16.19 -6.57 19.11
C LYS A 329 15.24 -5.74 19.98
N TYR A 330 13.94 -5.82 19.73
CA TYR A 330 12.92 -5.13 20.52
C TYR A 330 11.89 -6.05 21.16
N CYS A 331 11.77 -7.34 20.79
CA CYS A 331 10.89 -8.28 21.49
C CYS A 331 11.64 -9.57 21.89
N PRO A 332 12.42 -9.55 22.99
CA PRO A 332 13.38 -10.61 23.32
C PRO A 332 12.72 -11.95 23.70
N THR A 333 11.44 -11.94 24.08
CA THR A 333 10.68 -13.11 24.52
C THR A 333 10.12 -13.96 23.39
N LEU A 334 10.26 -13.52 22.12
CA LEU A 334 9.87 -14.32 20.96
C LEU A 334 10.79 -15.52 20.78
N GLU A 335 10.22 -16.66 20.42
CA GLU A 335 10.95 -17.88 20.10
C GLU A 335 10.75 -18.30 18.64
N LEU A 336 11.61 -19.21 18.15
CA LEU A 336 11.52 -19.68 16.77
C LEU A 336 10.19 -20.41 16.50
N ALA A 337 9.69 -21.11 17.52
CA ALA A 337 8.42 -21.82 17.50
C ALA A 337 7.21 -20.86 17.47
N ASP A 338 7.37 -19.62 17.92
CA ASP A 338 6.31 -18.60 17.86
C ASP A 338 6.07 -18.11 16.42
N LEU A 339 7.03 -18.30 15.50
CA LEU A 339 6.85 -17.92 14.10
C LEU A 339 5.96 -18.97 13.40
N GLY A 340 4.68 -18.65 13.28
CA GLY A 340 3.64 -19.50 12.72
C GLY A 340 3.61 -19.51 11.18
N ALA A 341 2.41 -19.35 10.62
CA ALA A 341 2.18 -19.48 9.19
C ALA A 341 2.85 -18.31 8.41
N PRO A 342 3.59 -18.60 7.34
CA PRO A 342 4.19 -17.56 6.52
C PRO A 342 3.12 -16.87 5.66
N GLY A 343 3.22 -15.55 5.56
CA GLY A 343 2.42 -14.71 4.69
C GLY A 343 3.26 -13.83 3.77
N ALA A 344 2.57 -13.10 2.89
CA ALA A 344 3.20 -12.31 1.85
C ALA A 344 2.40 -11.06 1.50
N GLY A 345 3.10 -9.93 1.41
CA GLY A 345 2.71 -8.78 0.59
C GLY A 345 3.66 -8.66 -0.59
N ILE A 346 3.20 -8.08 -1.71
CA ILE A 346 4.08 -7.74 -2.84
C ILE A 346 3.86 -6.27 -3.16
N ARG A 347 4.91 -5.46 -3.04
CA ARG A 347 4.87 -4.04 -3.38
C ARG A 347 5.15 -3.87 -4.86
N ALA A 348 4.29 -3.13 -5.55
CA ALA A 348 4.53 -2.65 -6.90
C ALA A 348 5.45 -1.42 -6.83
N GLN A 349 6.76 -1.62 -7.00
CA GLN A 349 7.72 -0.51 -7.03
C GLN A 349 8.00 -0.11 -8.46
N ALA A 350 7.61 1.10 -8.85
CA ALA A 350 8.04 1.65 -10.13
C ALA A 350 9.53 2.00 -10.10
N VAL A 351 10.25 1.55 -11.12
CA VAL A 351 11.68 1.79 -11.34
C VAL A 351 11.85 2.44 -12.70
N LEU A 352 12.54 3.57 -12.74
CA LEU A 352 12.82 4.32 -13.97
C LEU A 352 14.02 3.73 -14.74
N ASP A 353 14.19 4.14 -16.00
CA ASP A 353 15.28 3.69 -16.89
C ASP A 353 16.72 3.91 -16.35
N ASP A 354 16.88 4.87 -15.44
CA ASP A 354 18.15 5.18 -14.75
C ASP A 354 18.35 4.37 -13.45
N GLY A 355 17.40 3.50 -13.13
CA GLY A 355 17.35 2.69 -11.91
C GLY A 355 16.86 3.43 -10.68
N THR A 356 16.31 4.63 -10.83
CA THR A 356 15.71 5.39 -9.72
C THR A 356 14.41 4.72 -9.27
N LEU A 357 14.29 4.53 -7.95
CA LEU A 357 13.06 4.06 -7.32
C LEU A 357 12.10 5.23 -7.17
N VAL A 358 10.91 5.11 -7.77
CA VAL A 358 9.90 6.17 -7.66
C VAL A 358 9.29 6.12 -6.26
N HIS A 359 9.56 7.16 -5.47
CA HIS A 359 9.10 7.25 -4.10
C HIS A 359 7.71 7.87 -3.96
N ASP A 360 7.22 8.64 -4.93
CA ASP A 360 5.89 9.29 -4.88
C ASP A 360 4.95 8.79 -5.99
N PHE A 361 3.77 9.38 -6.14
CA PHE A 361 2.85 9.04 -7.22
C PHE A 361 3.48 9.25 -8.60
N LEU A 362 3.21 8.33 -9.51
CA LEU A 362 3.56 8.46 -10.92
C LEU A 362 2.28 8.29 -11.73
N PHE A 363 1.94 9.30 -12.52
CA PHE A 363 0.81 9.29 -13.43
C PHE A 363 1.30 9.36 -14.88
N LYS A 364 0.55 8.75 -15.79
CA LYS A 364 0.68 8.92 -17.24
C LYS A 364 -0.68 9.23 -17.82
N GLU A 365 -0.74 10.25 -18.67
CA GLU A 365 -2.00 10.83 -19.13
C GLU A 365 -2.00 11.02 -20.64
N THR A 366 -3.20 10.91 -21.19
CA THR A 366 -3.56 11.35 -22.54
C THR A 366 -4.77 12.28 -22.44
N GLU A 367 -5.43 12.59 -23.56
CA GLU A 367 -6.66 13.38 -23.55
C GLU A 367 -7.79 12.69 -22.75
N ARG A 368 -7.86 11.35 -22.79
CA ARG A 368 -8.99 10.58 -22.23
C ARG A 368 -8.57 9.50 -21.25
N MET A 369 -7.28 9.28 -21.02
CA MET A 369 -6.79 8.24 -20.11
C MET A 369 -5.91 8.82 -19.01
N LEU A 370 -6.03 8.30 -17.79
CA LEU A 370 -5.10 8.53 -16.68
C LEU A 370 -4.68 7.19 -16.09
N HIS A 371 -3.39 6.89 -16.12
CA HIS A 371 -2.80 5.66 -15.60
C HIS A 371 -2.04 5.94 -14.32
N VAL A 372 -2.49 5.33 -13.22
CA VAL A 372 -1.78 5.33 -11.93
C VAL A 372 -0.66 4.30 -12.01
N CYS A 373 0.53 4.77 -12.36
CA CYS A 373 1.70 3.95 -12.60
C CYS A 373 2.41 3.56 -11.31
N ASN A 374 2.39 4.42 -10.28
CA ASN A 374 2.95 4.15 -8.96
C ASN A 374 2.04 4.76 -7.89
N ALA A 375 1.61 3.94 -6.93
CA ALA A 375 0.86 4.37 -5.75
C ALA A 375 1.47 3.70 -4.51
N PRO A 376 2.57 4.25 -3.98
CA PRO A 376 3.31 3.62 -2.88
C PRO A 376 2.57 3.73 -1.54
N SER A 377 3.04 3.02 -0.52
CA SER A 377 2.54 3.19 0.85
C SER A 377 2.60 4.68 1.26
N PRO A 378 1.53 5.23 1.87
CA PRO A 378 0.38 4.56 2.50
C PRO A 378 -0.92 4.58 1.67
N ALA A 379 -0.87 4.21 0.38
CA ALA A 379 -2.03 4.29 -0.52
C ALA A 379 -3.34 3.67 0.00
N ALA A 380 -3.28 2.63 0.86
CA ALA A 380 -4.49 2.07 1.47
C ALA A 380 -5.13 3.02 2.50
N THR A 381 -4.33 3.62 3.39
CA THR A 381 -4.79 4.68 4.31
C THR A 381 -5.26 5.91 3.55
N SER A 382 -4.56 6.26 2.49
CA SER A 382 -4.83 7.46 1.69
C SER A 382 -5.82 7.24 0.55
N SER A 383 -6.48 6.08 0.47
CA SER A 383 -7.23 5.71 -0.74
C SER A 383 -8.33 6.70 -1.10
N ILE A 384 -9.11 7.17 -0.12
CA ILE A 384 -10.20 8.13 -0.31
C ILE A 384 -9.69 9.45 -0.90
N PRO A 385 -8.75 10.18 -0.26
CA PRO A 385 -8.25 11.43 -0.83
C PRO A 385 -7.45 11.21 -2.13
N ILE A 386 -6.79 10.06 -2.32
CA ILE A 386 -6.18 9.70 -3.61
C ILE A 386 -7.26 9.58 -4.71
N GLY A 387 -8.39 8.93 -4.38
CA GLY A 387 -9.52 8.79 -5.28
C GLY A 387 -10.07 10.15 -5.73
N CYS A 388 -10.26 11.08 -4.78
CA CYS A 388 -10.63 12.46 -5.07
C CYS A 388 -9.61 13.16 -5.97
N MET A 389 -8.32 13.11 -5.63
CA MET A 389 -7.26 13.72 -6.43
C MET A 389 -7.21 13.19 -7.88
N ILE A 390 -7.42 11.88 -8.06
CA ILE A 390 -7.46 11.27 -9.41
C ILE A 390 -8.70 11.75 -10.17
N ALA A 391 -9.86 11.79 -9.53
CA ALA A 391 -11.09 12.29 -10.14
C ALA A 391 -10.96 13.77 -10.53
N GLU A 392 -10.43 14.62 -9.65
CA GLU A 392 -10.11 16.03 -9.93
C GLU A 392 -9.21 16.18 -11.16
N LYS A 393 -8.13 15.39 -11.22
CA LYS A 393 -7.16 15.44 -12.32
C LYS A 393 -7.80 15.07 -13.65
N LEU A 394 -8.66 14.05 -13.65
CA LEU A 394 -9.35 13.61 -14.86
C LEU A 394 -10.44 14.61 -15.29
N LEU A 395 -11.17 15.18 -14.35
CA LEU A 395 -12.34 16.04 -14.60
C LEU A 395 -11.97 17.52 -14.81
N GLY A 396 -10.79 17.95 -14.36
CA GLY A 396 -10.40 19.36 -14.37
C GLY A 396 -11.14 20.21 -13.33
N ILE A 397 -11.54 19.59 -12.21
CA ILE A 397 -12.31 20.22 -11.12
C ILE A 397 -11.55 20.13 -9.78
N ASN A 398 -12.07 20.76 -8.73
CA ASN A 398 -11.54 20.68 -7.36
C ASN A 398 -12.60 20.07 -6.42
N LEU A 399 -12.33 18.91 -5.84
CA LEU A 399 -13.21 18.13 -4.97
C LEU A 399 -12.77 18.28 -3.51
N LYS A 400 -13.66 18.82 -2.67
CA LYS A 400 -13.41 18.77 -1.22
C LYS A 400 -13.60 17.34 -0.72
N VAL A 401 -12.57 16.76 -0.11
CA VAL A 401 -12.69 15.53 0.68
C VAL A 401 -13.70 15.81 1.79
N LYS A 402 -14.86 15.17 1.76
CA LYS A 402 -15.88 15.31 2.82
C LYS A 402 -15.31 14.69 4.10
N THR A 403 -14.85 15.53 5.01
CA THR A 403 -14.64 15.14 6.40
C THR A 403 -16.01 15.12 7.06
N ALA A 404 -16.48 13.94 7.43
CA ALA A 404 -17.74 13.74 8.16
C ALA A 404 -17.71 14.45 9.51
#